data_AF-A0A7S0TEY6-F1
#
_entry.id   AF-A0A7S0TEY6-F1
#
_cell.length_a   1.000
_cell.length_b   1.000
_cell.length_c   1.000
_cell.angle_alpha   90.00
_cell.angle_beta   90.00
_cell.angle_gamma   90.00
#
_symmetry.space_group_name_H-M   'P 1'
#
loop_
_entity.id
_entity.type
_entity.pdbx_description
1 polymer ?
#
loop_
_entity_poly.entity_id
_entity_poly.type
_entity_poly.pdbx_seq_one_letter_code
_entity_poly.pdbx_strand_id
1 'polypeptide(L)'
;MKFAAKTGSRITYIYILSKIFPHSFLFNERNLIHRMFIAPYLKYARMTANQVLDEFIADPKLKAVIGGGQLIDWCLIPSDASWWVVAAMMGYYVDGGYYPKGGSNNIPLSIIPVIKAAGGEVLCRATVQQILVNNQNVAYGVEMDKTGEIIKAPLIISGVGAHTLYWQLLPSSVPAAMSKREELQILQAKGELDVSFGHMTAFVTFEGTADELDLPDYNIHSWGGLDKYEYDISRLQKLFYADPIKYGDEALICLTFPSAKDPYYNVKFPGKSNALLLTEAKYEWFEDEAVVVNGASNPYGKRTKGYKALKESFKDMFLKRLIKYCPQVADKIIDIEIGT
;
A
#
# COMPACT_ATOMS: atom_id res chain seq x y z
N MET A 1 4.49 -27.53 19.04
CA MET A 1 3.46 -26.64 18.45
C MET A 1 2.56 -26.02 19.55
N LYS A 2 3.14 -25.31 20.53
CA LYS A 2 2.41 -24.68 21.67
C LYS A 2 3.01 -23.31 22.06
N PHE A 3 3.50 -22.53 21.09
CA PHE A 3 4.10 -21.21 21.36
C PHE A 3 3.43 -20.03 20.65
N ALA A 4 2.43 -20.24 19.79
CA ALA A 4 1.77 -19.16 19.05
C ALA A 4 0.58 -18.50 19.78
N ALA A 5 0.10 -19.05 20.91
CA ALA A 5 -1.15 -18.60 21.52
C ALA A 5 -1.06 -17.37 22.44
N LYS A 6 0.11 -16.71 22.61
CA LYS A 6 0.28 -15.66 23.65
C LYS A 6 0.39 -14.23 23.14
N THR A 7 0.81 -13.97 21.91
CA THR A 7 0.96 -12.59 21.39
C THR A 7 -0.35 -12.01 20.86
N GLY A 8 -1.22 -12.84 20.26
CA GLY A 8 -2.59 -12.44 19.89
C GLY A 8 -3.50 -12.09 21.09
N SER A 9 -3.07 -12.40 22.32
CA SER A 9 -3.93 -12.20 23.50
C SER A 9 -4.06 -10.72 23.92
N ARG A 10 -2.99 -9.92 23.87
CA ARG A 10 -3.02 -8.54 24.42
C ARG A 10 -3.73 -7.53 23.54
N ILE A 11 -3.61 -7.63 22.23
CA ILE A 11 -4.32 -6.76 21.27
C ILE A 11 -5.82 -7.04 21.36
N THR A 12 -6.19 -8.31 21.45
CA THR A 12 -7.56 -8.74 21.71
C THR A 12 -8.09 -8.17 23.01
N TYR A 13 -7.30 -8.12 24.08
CA TYR A 13 -7.70 -7.46 25.32
C TYR A 13 -7.88 -5.95 25.15
N ILE A 14 -6.98 -5.23 24.46
CA ILE A 14 -7.15 -3.79 24.22
C ILE A 14 -8.40 -3.51 23.40
N TYR A 15 -8.65 -4.32 22.35
CA TYR A 15 -9.86 -4.24 21.55
C TYR A 15 -11.12 -4.49 22.39
N ILE A 16 -11.17 -5.58 23.16
CA ILE A 16 -12.30 -5.88 24.06
C ILE A 16 -12.50 -4.75 25.07
N LEU A 17 -11.42 -4.26 25.69
CA LEU A 17 -11.47 -3.15 26.63
C LEU A 17 -12.04 -1.88 25.98
N SER A 18 -11.68 -1.58 24.72
CA SER A 18 -12.23 -0.46 23.95
C SER A 18 -13.73 -0.59 23.62
N LYS A 19 -14.29 -1.80 23.68
CA LYS A 19 -15.73 -2.04 23.54
C LYS A 19 -16.48 -1.92 24.86
N ILE A 20 -15.79 -2.07 25.99
CA ILE A 20 -16.38 -2.04 27.34
C ILE A 20 -16.27 -0.66 27.97
N PHE A 21 -15.11 0.00 27.81
CA PHE A 21 -14.79 1.25 28.47
C PHE A 21 -14.64 2.40 27.46
N PRO A 22 -15.05 3.63 27.81
CA PRO A 22 -14.81 4.79 26.96
C PRO A 22 -13.30 5.09 26.85
N HIS A 23 -12.89 5.70 25.73
CA HIS A 23 -11.50 6.09 25.50
C HIS A 23 -10.95 6.98 26.62
N SER A 24 -11.75 7.92 27.14
CA SER A 24 -11.37 8.79 28.26
C SER A 24 -10.99 8.01 29.52
N PHE A 25 -11.58 6.82 29.73
CA PHE A 25 -11.18 5.92 30.81
C PHE A 25 -9.91 5.16 30.43
N LEU A 26 -9.86 4.48 29.28
CA LEU A 26 -8.71 3.64 28.92
C LEU A 26 -7.39 4.40 28.78
N PHE A 27 -7.46 5.66 28.33
CA PHE A 27 -6.29 6.51 28.15
C PHE A 27 -6.01 7.42 29.35
N ASN A 28 -6.68 7.19 30.48
CA ASN A 28 -6.35 7.86 31.74
C ASN A 28 -5.20 7.15 32.46
N GLU A 29 -4.03 7.77 32.44
CA GLU A 29 -2.78 7.27 33.04
C GLU A 29 -2.85 6.98 34.55
N ARG A 30 -3.87 7.52 35.23
CA ARG A 30 -4.07 7.32 36.68
C ARG A 30 -4.72 5.98 37.02
N ASN A 31 -5.43 5.33 36.09
CA ASN A 31 -6.10 4.08 36.42
C ASN A 31 -5.25 2.82 36.13
N LEU A 32 -5.59 1.76 36.85
CA LEU A 32 -4.84 0.51 36.84
C LEU A 32 -4.93 -0.22 35.48
N ILE A 33 -6.09 -0.17 34.83
CA ILE A 33 -6.31 -0.82 33.53
C ILE A 33 -5.38 -0.22 32.47
N HIS A 34 -5.25 1.11 32.44
CA HIS A 34 -4.29 1.80 31.58
C HIS A 34 -2.87 1.29 31.84
N ARG A 35 -2.41 1.35 33.10
CA ARG A 35 -1.04 0.98 33.48
C ARG A 35 -0.71 -0.49 33.16
N MET A 36 -1.67 -1.39 33.33
CA MET A 36 -1.45 -2.82 33.11
C MET A 36 -1.53 -3.23 31.64
N PHE A 37 -2.43 -2.62 30.86
CA PHE A 37 -2.77 -3.11 29.52
C PHE A 37 -2.46 -2.12 28.40
N ILE A 38 -2.64 -0.82 28.63
CA ILE A 38 -2.50 0.21 27.59
C ILE A 38 -1.07 0.78 27.56
N ALA A 39 -0.51 1.15 28.71
CA ALA A 39 0.81 1.78 28.78
C ALA A 39 1.95 0.90 28.22
N PRO A 40 2.03 -0.42 28.50
CA PRO A 40 3.08 -1.26 27.92
C PRO A 40 2.95 -1.38 26.40
N TYR A 41 1.72 -1.39 25.89
CA TYR A 41 1.46 -1.37 24.46
C TYR A 41 1.88 -0.03 23.83
N LEU A 42 1.47 1.09 24.43
CA LEU A 42 1.81 2.43 23.95
C LEU A 42 3.32 2.70 23.97
N LYS A 43 4.07 2.13 24.93
CA LYS A 43 5.54 2.21 24.95
C LYS A 43 6.10 1.75 23.60
N TYR A 44 5.79 0.52 23.19
CA TYR A 44 6.32 -0.05 21.96
C TYR A 44 5.66 0.54 20.70
N ALA A 45 4.38 0.90 20.76
CA ALA A 45 3.71 1.56 19.63
C ALA A 45 4.30 2.96 19.32
N ARG A 46 4.91 3.63 20.29
CA ARG A 46 5.59 4.92 20.10
C ARG A 46 7.07 4.79 19.75
N MET A 47 7.64 3.58 19.85
CA MET A 47 9.02 3.32 19.45
C MET A 47 9.08 2.99 17.97
N THR A 48 10.18 3.36 17.34
CA THR A 48 10.45 2.98 15.95
C THR A 48 10.87 1.52 15.88
N ALA A 49 10.72 0.89 14.72
CA ALA A 49 11.11 -0.50 14.55
C ALA A 49 12.61 -0.72 14.85
N ASN A 50 13.48 0.19 14.43
CA ASN A 50 14.90 0.16 14.80
C ASN A 50 15.11 0.15 16.32
N GLN A 51 14.46 1.06 17.06
CA GLN A 51 14.61 1.13 18.52
C GLN A 51 14.22 -0.17 19.20
N VAL A 52 13.14 -0.81 18.77
CA VAL A 52 12.71 -2.09 19.35
C VAL A 52 13.62 -3.24 18.93
N LEU A 53 14.03 -3.29 17.66
CA LEU A 53 14.94 -4.33 17.17
C LEU A 53 16.31 -4.24 17.83
N ASP A 54 16.80 -3.04 18.11
CA ASP A 54 18.04 -2.80 18.85
C ASP A 54 17.95 -3.24 20.32
N GLU A 55 16.77 -3.17 20.94
CA GLU A 55 16.54 -3.64 22.31
C GLU A 55 16.58 -5.17 22.42
N PHE A 56 16.12 -5.90 21.40
CA PHE A 56 15.88 -7.35 21.51
C PHE A 56 16.77 -8.24 20.63
N ILE A 57 17.40 -7.69 19.59
CA ILE A 57 18.13 -8.48 18.60
C ILE A 57 19.57 -7.96 18.52
N ALA A 58 20.56 -8.85 18.59
CA ALA A 58 21.96 -8.47 18.45
C ALA A 58 22.45 -8.59 16.99
N ASP A 59 22.00 -9.63 16.27
CA ASP A 59 22.44 -9.91 14.89
C ASP A 59 21.87 -8.86 13.91
N PRO A 60 22.73 -8.05 13.26
CA PRO A 60 22.28 -7.02 12.32
C PRO A 60 21.57 -7.60 11.10
N LYS A 61 21.91 -8.82 10.66
CA LYS A 61 21.20 -9.48 9.55
C LYS A 61 19.77 -9.82 9.93
N LEU A 62 19.58 -10.33 11.14
CA LEU A 62 18.24 -10.67 11.63
C LEU A 62 17.39 -9.42 11.82
N LYS A 63 17.98 -8.30 12.30
CA LYS A 63 17.30 -7.00 12.34
C LYS A 63 16.84 -6.56 10.96
N ALA A 64 17.71 -6.66 9.96
CA ALA A 64 17.37 -6.27 8.59
C ALA A 64 16.23 -7.09 8.00
N VAL A 65 16.23 -8.41 8.22
CA VAL A 65 15.16 -9.30 7.77
C VAL A 65 13.84 -8.97 8.46
N ILE A 66 13.84 -8.78 9.78
CA ILE A 66 12.60 -8.53 10.54
C ILE A 66 12.07 -7.12 10.31
N GLY A 67 12.95 -6.12 10.37
CA GLY A 67 12.58 -4.71 10.25
C GLY A 67 12.32 -4.27 8.82
N GLY A 68 13.03 -4.83 7.83
CA GLY A 68 12.98 -4.40 6.44
C GLY A 68 12.46 -5.43 5.44
N GLY A 69 12.28 -6.68 5.84
CA GLY A 69 11.91 -7.76 4.91
C GLY A 69 10.56 -7.59 4.24
N GLN A 70 9.65 -6.79 4.80
CA GLN A 70 8.30 -6.58 4.28
C GLN A 70 7.95 -5.10 4.12
N LEU A 71 8.98 -4.25 3.98
CA LEU A 71 8.83 -2.80 3.96
C LEU A 71 7.80 -2.30 2.94
N ILE A 72 7.65 -3.01 1.82
CA ILE A 72 6.66 -2.75 0.76
C ILE A 72 5.20 -2.74 1.26
N ASP A 73 4.90 -3.41 2.37
CA ASP A 73 3.53 -3.57 2.91
C ASP A 73 3.10 -2.38 3.80
N TRP A 74 4.05 -1.56 4.27
CA TRP A 74 3.75 -0.39 5.12
C TRP A 74 4.45 0.91 4.71
N CYS A 75 5.30 0.86 3.67
CA CYS A 75 5.91 2.02 3.00
C CYS A 75 6.64 3.01 3.94
N LEU A 76 7.31 2.49 4.98
CA LEU A 76 8.13 3.26 5.91
C LEU A 76 9.39 2.49 6.28
N ILE A 77 10.50 3.20 6.36
CA ILE A 77 11.77 2.61 6.80
C ILE A 77 11.77 2.30 8.30
N PRO A 78 12.59 1.33 8.76
CA PRO A 78 12.59 0.92 10.15
C PRO A 78 12.88 2.03 11.18
N SER A 79 13.62 3.07 10.79
CA SER A 79 13.89 4.22 11.67
C SER A 79 12.68 5.12 11.89
N ASP A 80 11.65 5.02 11.05
CA ASP A 80 10.51 5.95 11.01
C ASP A 80 9.19 5.19 11.25
N ALA A 81 9.15 3.89 10.95
CA ALA A 81 8.00 3.03 11.18
C ALA A 81 7.79 2.76 12.67
N SER A 82 6.57 2.97 13.16
CA SER A 82 6.15 2.47 14.47
C SER A 82 6.32 0.96 14.54
N TRP A 83 6.92 0.45 15.62
CA TRP A 83 7.05 -1.00 15.83
C TRP A 83 5.69 -1.71 15.83
N TRP A 84 4.61 -1.02 16.25
CA TRP A 84 3.28 -1.60 16.19
C TRP A 84 2.88 -2.01 14.77
N VAL A 85 3.16 -1.16 13.77
CA VAL A 85 2.83 -1.43 12.37
C VAL A 85 3.62 -2.65 11.87
N VAL A 86 4.93 -2.67 12.13
CA VAL A 86 5.80 -3.79 11.75
C VAL A 86 5.36 -5.09 12.43
N ALA A 87 5.14 -5.08 13.74
CA ALA A 87 4.71 -6.26 14.49
C ALA A 87 3.33 -6.75 14.07
N ALA A 88 2.39 -5.85 13.78
CA ALA A 88 1.06 -6.22 13.29
C ALA A 88 1.14 -6.87 11.90
N MET A 89 1.98 -6.35 11.01
CA MET A 89 2.20 -6.95 9.68
C MET A 89 2.87 -8.32 9.78
N MET A 90 3.88 -8.48 10.63
CA MET A 90 4.46 -9.80 10.86
C MET A 90 3.44 -10.77 11.46
N GLY A 91 2.60 -10.28 12.37
CA GLY A 91 1.50 -11.04 12.97
C GLY A 91 0.46 -11.49 11.95
N TYR A 92 0.19 -10.68 10.93
CA TYR A 92 -0.76 -11.00 9.86
C TYR A 92 -0.41 -12.30 9.12
N TYR A 93 0.88 -12.60 8.93
CA TYR A 93 1.33 -13.81 8.23
C TYR A 93 1.43 -15.06 9.11
N VAL A 94 1.15 -14.97 10.42
CA VAL A 94 1.25 -16.12 11.35
C VAL A 94 0.30 -17.24 10.96
N ASP A 95 -0.90 -16.89 10.48
CA ASP A 95 -1.92 -17.84 10.04
C ASP A 95 -1.86 -18.13 8.52
N GLY A 96 -0.78 -17.70 7.86
CA GLY A 96 -0.53 -17.87 6.44
C GLY A 96 -1.07 -16.74 5.56
N GLY A 97 -0.62 -16.72 4.30
CA GLY A 97 -1.13 -15.85 3.25
C GLY A 97 -2.06 -16.61 2.30
N TYR A 98 -3.13 -15.98 1.85
CA TYR A 98 -4.11 -16.58 0.95
C TYR A 98 -4.11 -15.87 -0.40
N TYR A 99 -4.20 -16.65 -1.49
CA TYR A 99 -4.36 -16.12 -2.83
C TYR A 99 -5.79 -16.41 -3.34
N PRO A 100 -6.56 -15.38 -3.77
CA PRO A 100 -7.90 -15.59 -4.31
C PRO A 100 -7.83 -16.30 -5.66
N LYS A 101 -8.50 -17.44 -5.78
CA LYS A 101 -8.58 -18.20 -7.04
C LYS A 101 -9.13 -17.32 -8.16
N GLY A 102 -8.47 -17.31 -9.31
CA GLY A 102 -8.78 -16.45 -10.46
C GLY A 102 -8.29 -14.99 -10.34
N GLY A 103 -7.51 -14.67 -9.28
CA GLY A 103 -6.89 -13.38 -9.05
C GLY A 103 -7.68 -12.43 -8.14
N SER A 104 -7.02 -11.35 -7.71
CA SER A 104 -7.55 -10.37 -6.75
C SER A 104 -8.81 -9.65 -7.21
N ASN A 105 -9.00 -9.50 -8.53
CA ASN A 105 -10.22 -8.90 -9.11
C ASN A 105 -11.50 -9.67 -8.74
N ASN A 106 -11.41 -10.95 -8.37
CA ASN A 106 -12.58 -11.70 -7.94
C ASN A 106 -13.14 -11.23 -6.59
N ILE A 107 -12.35 -10.57 -5.74
CA ILE A 107 -12.84 -10.03 -4.47
C ILE A 107 -13.97 -9.02 -4.72
N PRO A 108 -13.74 -7.87 -5.41
CA PRO A 108 -14.81 -6.92 -5.68
C PRO A 108 -15.90 -7.50 -6.60
N LEU A 109 -15.56 -8.33 -7.59
CA LEU A 109 -16.55 -8.92 -8.48
C LEU A 109 -17.54 -9.85 -7.74
N SER A 110 -17.08 -10.56 -6.71
CA SER A 110 -17.94 -11.44 -5.90
C SER A 110 -18.95 -10.68 -5.04
N ILE A 111 -18.71 -9.39 -4.78
CA ILE A 111 -19.61 -8.54 -3.99
C ILE A 111 -20.78 -8.03 -4.85
N ILE A 112 -20.57 -7.84 -6.16
CA ILE A 112 -21.58 -7.27 -7.08
C ILE A 112 -22.91 -8.07 -7.06
N PRO A 113 -22.94 -9.42 -7.16
CA PRO A 113 -24.18 -10.18 -7.09
C PRO A 113 -24.95 -9.97 -5.78
N VAL A 114 -24.27 -9.78 -4.66
CA VAL A 114 -24.89 -9.54 -3.35
C VAL A 114 -25.61 -8.19 -3.35
N ILE A 115 -24.97 -7.16 -3.90
CA ILE A 115 -25.58 -5.82 -4.06
C ILE A 115 -26.82 -5.91 -4.95
N LYS A 116 -26.71 -6.59 -6.10
CA LYS A 116 -27.84 -6.74 -7.04
C LYS A 116 -28.99 -7.55 -6.48
N ALA A 117 -28.71 -8.62 -5.73
CA ALA A 117 -29.73 -9.42 -5.06
C ALA A 117 -30.48 -8.63 -3.98
N ALA A 118 -29.84 -7.63 -3.38
CA ALA A 118 -30.47 -6.68 -2.46
C ALA A 118 -31.22 -5.53 -3.17
N GLY A 119 -31.31 -5.54 -4.51
CA GLY A 119 -31.98 -4.51 -5.31
C GLY A 119 -31.13 -3.27 -5.61
N GLY A 120 -29.83 -3.30 -5.30
CA GLY A 120 -28.87 -2.26 -5.65
C GLY A 120 -28.29 -2.41 -7.06
N GLU A 121 -27.52 -1.42 -7.50
CA GLU A 121 -26.81 -1.44 -8.78
C GLU A 121 -25.36 -0.98 -8.60
N VAL A 122 -24.46 -1.45 -9.47
CA VAL A 122 -23.04 -1.09 -9.46
C VAL A 122 -22.70 -0.44 -10.79
N LEU A 123 -22.50 0.88 -10.75
CA LEU A 123 -22.23 1.68 -11.95
C LEU A 123 -20.71 1.84 -12.13
N CYS A 124 -20.18 1.36 -13.26
CA CYS A 124 -18.80 1.59 -13.67
C CYS A 124 -18.72 2.76 -14.64
N ARG A 125 -17.55 3.42 -14.73
CA ARG A 125 -17.32 4.60 -15.58
C ARG A 125 -18.30 5.76 -15.26
N ALA A 126 -18.79 5.80 -14.03
CA ALA A 126 -19.76 6.75 -13.50
C ALA A 126 -19.04 7.73 -12.54
N THR A 127 -18.18 8.58 -13.10
CA THR A 127 -17.42 9.56 -12.31
C THR A 127 -18.36 10.59 -11.68
N VAL A 128 -18.28 10.76 -10.36
CA VAL A 128 -19.00 11.81 -9.63
C VAL A 128 -18.21 13.11 -9.72
N GLN A 129 -18.87 14.18 -10.13
CA GLN A 129 -18.31 15.54 -10.17
C GLN A 129 -18.30 16.18 -8.79
N GLN A 130 -19.44 16.12 -8.10
CA GLN A 130 -19.60 16.72 -6.77
C GLN A 130 -20.70 16.04 -5.97
N ILE A 131 -20.59 16.18 -4.66
CA ILE A 131 -21.62 15.82 -3.69
C ILE A 131 -22.52 17.03 -3.50
N LEU A 132 -23.84 16.83 -3.64
CA LEU A 132 -24.83 17.88 -3.48
C LEU A 132 -25.24 17.98 -2.02
N VAL A 133 -25.09 19.17 -1.45
CA VAL A 133 -25.38 19.47 -0.04
C VAL A 133 -26.36 20.64 0.03
N ASN A 134 -27.40 20.52 0.86
CA ASN A 134 -28.41 21.56 1.04
C ASN A 134 -27.98 22.63 2.06
N ASN A 135 -28.80 23.66 2.24
CA ASN A 135 -28.52 24.76 3.17
C ASN A 135 -28.47 24.34 4.65
N GLN A 136 -28.98 23.16 4.98
CA GLN A 136 -28.92 22.54 6.31
C GLN A 136 -27.68 21.64 6.47
N ASN A 137 -26.73 21.69 5.52
CA ASN A 137 -25.53 20.85 5.48
C ASN A 137 -25.80 19.34 5.39
N VAL A 138 -26.94 18.96 4.80
CA VAL A 138 -27.29 17.56 4.56
C VAL A 138 -27.02 17.21 3.10
N ALA A 139 -26.19 16.18 2.89
CA ALA A 139 -25.94 15.63 1.57
C ALA A 139 -27.20 14.91 1.05
N TYR A 140 -27.61 15.20 -0.19
CA TYR A 140 -28.89 14.71 -0.74
C TYR A 140 -28.76 14.07 -2.13
N GLY A 141 -27.56 14.05 -2.70
CA GLY A 141 -27.29 13.41 -3.97
C GLY A 141 -25.87 13.63 -4.46
N VAL A 142 -25.60 13.13 -5.65
CA VAL A 142 -24.36 13.37 -6.39
C VAL A 142 -24.69 13.83 -7.80
N GLU A 143 -23.82 14.66 -8.36
CA GLU A 143 -23.87 15.05 -9.77
C GLU A 143 -22.81 14.28 -10.55
N MET A 144 -23.18 13.74 -11.70
CA MET A 144 -22.30 12.94 -12.55
C MET A 144 -21.50 13.85 -13.49
N ASP A 145 -20.17 13.64 -13.58
CA ASP A 145 -19.24 14.48 -14.36
C ASP A 145 -19.60 14.57 -15.85
N LYS A 146 -19.80 13.43 -16.51
CA LYS A 146 -20.02 13.42 -17.97
C LYS A 146 -21.41 13.83 -18.41
N THR A 147 -22.43 13.60 -17.58
CA THR A 147 -23.83 13.74 -17.97
C THR A 147 -24.52 14.92 -17.29
N GLY A 148 -23.95 15.46 -16.20
CA GLY A 148 -24.64 16.41 -15.32
C GLY A 148 -25.86 15.81 -14.62
N GLU A 149 -26.08 14.50 -14.74
CA GLU A 149 -27.23 13.83 -14.13
C GLU A 149 -27.13 13.89 -12.61
N ILE A 150 -28.25 14.14 -11.95
CA ILE A 150 -28.34 14.17 -10.49
C ILE A 150 -28.95 12.87 -10.00
N ILE A 151 -28.16 12.09 -9.25
CA ILE A 151 -28.63 10.91 -8.53
C ILE A 151 -28.92 11.33 -7.09
N LYS A 152 -30.19 11.35 -6.71
CA LYS A 152 -30.63 11.71 -5.36
C LYS A 152 -30.54 10.51 -4.41
N ALA A 153 -30.02 10.73 -3.22
CA ALA A 153 -29.93 9.71 -2.17
C ALA A 153 -30.01 10.35 -0.77
N PRO A 154 -30.74 9.74 0.18
CA PRO A 154 -30.83 10.25 1.55
C PRO A 154 -29.57 9.98 2.38
N LEU A 155 -28.70 9.07 1.92
CA LEU A 155 -27.44 8.72 2.56
C LEU A 155 -26.37 8.57 1.48
N ILE A 156 -25.22 9.19 1.70
CA ILE A 156 -24.06 9.11 0.81
C ILE A 156 -22.89 8.60 1.65
N ILE A 157 -22.32 7.48 1.23
CA ILE A 157 -21.12 6.89 1.82
C ILE A 157 -19.99 7.08 0.81
N SER A 158 -18.98 7.87 1.16
CA SER A 158 -17.82 8.10 0.31
C SER A 158 -16.69 7.13 0.66
N GLY A 159 -16.24 6.36 -0.33
CA GLY A 159 -15.05 5.50 -0.23
C GLY A 159 -13.79 6.11 -0.85
N VAL A 160 -13.79 7.40 -1.23
CA VAL A 160 -12.61 8.05 -1.81
C VAL A 160 -11.67 8.58 -0.73
N GLY A 161 -10.41 8.86 -1.10
CA GLY A 161 -9.44 9.46 -0.20
C GLY A 161 -9.86 10.85 0.33
N ALA A 162 -9.39 11.20 1.52
CA ALA A 162 -9.75 12.44 2.21
C ALA A 162 -9.49 13.70 1.35
N HIS A 163 -8.35 13.73 0.64
CA HIS A 163 -8.03 14.86 -0.24
C HIS A 163 -9.09 15.04 -1.34
N THR A 164 -9.41 13.97 -2.09
CA THR A 164 -10.46 14.01 -3.13
C THR A 164 -11.82 14.41 -2.56
N LEU A 165 -12.21 13.82 -1.43
CA LEU A 165 -13.49 14.13 -0.80
C LEU A 165 -13.58 15.62 -0.42
N TYR A 166 -12.60 16.10 0.35
CA TYR A 166 -12.69 17.43 0.93
C TYR A 166 -12.36 18.51 -0.07
N TRP A 167 -11.37 18.38 -0.96
CA TRP A 167 -10.98 19.44 -1.90
C TRP A 167 -11.73 19.44 -3.23
N GLN A 168 -12.21 18.28 -3.69
CA GLN A 168 -12.77 18.17 -5.05
C GLN A 168 -14.28 17.91 -5.03
N LEU A 169 -14.74 16.93 -4.24
CA LEU A 169 -16.14 16.50 -4.29
C LEU A 169 -17.09 17.30 -3.41
N LEU A 170 -16.62 17.81 -2.26
CA LEU A 170 -17.45 18.63 -1.38
C LEU A 170 -17.33 20.12 -1.73
N PRO A 171 -18.45 20.85 -1.86
CA PRO A 171 -18.43 22.29 -2.06
C PRO A 171 -17.70 23.00 -0.91
N SER A 172 -16.88 24.00 -1.24
CA SER A 172 -16.16 24.81 -0.24
C SER A 172 -17.09 25.56 0.71
N SER A 173 -18.36 25.74 0.35
CA SER A 173 -19.37 26.34 1.22
C SER A 173 -19.79 25.44 2.39
N VAL A 174 -19.48 24.14 2.36
CA VAL A 174 -19.82 23.20 3.43
C VAL A 174 -18.87 23.40 4.62
N PRO A 175 -19.35 23.80 5.82
CA PRO A 175 -18.47 24.10 6.95
C PRO A 175 -17.60 22.91 7.39
N ALA A 176 -18.15 21.70 7.34
CA ALA A 176 -17.40 20.48 7.68
C ALA A 176 -16.23 20.22 6.71
N ALA A 177 -16.40 20.57 5.43
CA ALA A 177 -15.32 20.46 4.45
C ALA A 177 -14.23 21.49 4.77
N MET A 178 -14.58 22.75 5.03
CA MET A 178 -13.60 23.77 5.39
C MET A 178 -12.82 23.43 6.66
N SER A 179 -13.51 23.06 7.73
CA SER A 179 -12.88 22.69 9.01
C SER A 179 -11.91 21.51 8.84
N LYS A 180 -12.29 20.49 8.06
CA LYS A 180 -11.41 19.35 7.84
C LYS A 180 -10.22 19.68 6.93
N ARG A 181 -10.41 20.53 5.91
CA ARG A 181 -9.29 21.03 5.09
C ARG A 181 -8.27 21.77 5.96
N GLU A 182 -8.73 22.67 6.82
CA GLU A 182 -7.86 23.42 7.74
C GLU A 182 -7.09 22.49 8.68
N GLU A 183 -7.76 21.53 9.31
CA GLU A 183 -7.12 20.52 10.16
C GLU A 183 -6.01 19.75 9.42
N LEU A 184 -6.30 19.26 8.21
CA LEU A 184 -5.35 18.51 7.40
C LEU A 184 -4.18 19.39 6.94
N GLN A 185 -4.42 20.66 6.61
CA GLN A 185 -3.37 21.63 6.27
C GLN A 185 -2.47 21.93 7.47
N ILE A 186 -3.02 22.03 8.68
CA ILE A 186 -2.24 22.21 9.90
C ILE A 186 -1.34 21.00 10.14
N LEU A 187 -1.86 19.78 9.97
CA LEU A 187 -1.06 18.56 10.12
C LEU A 187 0.07 18.49 9.08
N GLN A 188 -0.21 18.84 7.82
CA GLN A 188 0.80 18.94 6.77
C GLN A 188 1.88 19.98 7.10
N ALA A 189 1.49 21.17 7.55
CA ALA A 189 2.42 22.24 7.92
C ALA A 189 3.32 21.87 9.11
N LYS A 190 2.89 20.94 9.95
CA LYS A 190 3.68 20.39 11.06
C LYS A 190 4.54 19.18 10.69
N GLY A 191 4.40 18.65 9.47
CA GLY A 191 5.02 17.37 9.09
C GLY A 191 4.42 16.16 9.85
N GLU A 192 3.16 16.28 10.29
CA GLU A 192 2.42 15.19 10.95
C GLU A 192 1.50 14.44 9.96
N LEU A 193 1.40 14.92 8.71
CA LEU A 193 0.66 14.30 7.62
C LEU A 193 1.42 14.47 6.31
N ASP A 194 2.15 13.43 5.93
CA ASP A 194 2.92 13.38 4.68
C ASP A 194 2.28 12.47 3.65
N VAL A 195 2.63 12.69 2.37
CA VAL A 195 2.24 11.80 1.28
C VAL A 195 2.96 10.47 1.45
N SER A 196 2.20 9.37 1.49
CA SER A 196 2.77 8.02 1.55
C SER A 196 3.47 7.68 0.23
N PHE A 197 4.48 6.81 0.29
CA PHE A 197 5.11 6.31 -0.94
C PHE A 197 4.12 5.46 -1.73
N GLY A 198 4.18 5.61 -3.05
CA GLY A 198 3.56 4.69 -3.98
C GLY A 198 4.50 3.53 -4.32
N HIS A 199 4.25 2.90 -5.47
CA HIS A 199 5.07 1.79 -5.95
C HIS A 199 5.39 1.94 -7.43
N MET A 200 6.66 1.75 -7.77
CA MET A 200 7.07 1.41 -9.13
C MET A 200 6.88 -0.09 -9.30
N THR A 201 6.19 -0.49 -10.35
CA THR A 201 5.81 -1.91 -10.56
C THR A 201 6.21 -2.36 -11.96
N ALA A 202 6.75 -3.56 -12.11
CA ALA A 202 6.89 -4.23 -13.40
C ALA A 202 5.89 -5.38 -13.50
N PHE A 203 5.09 -5.39 -14.56
CA PHE A 203 4.26 -6.51 -14.98
C PHE A 203 5.01 -7.27 -16.05
N VAL A 204 5.41 -8.51 -15.78
CA VAL A 204 6.22 -9.33 -16.69
C VAL A 204 5.40 -10.53 -17.14
N THR A 205 5.36 -10.77 -18.44
CA THR A 205 4.69 -11.93 -19.04
C THR A 205 5.71 -12.87 -19.66
N PHE A 206 5.58 -14.16 -19.39
CA PHE A 206 6.44 -15.19 -19.95
C PHE A 206 5.71 -16.12 -20.92
N GLU A 207 6.46 -16.66 -21.88
CA GLU A 207 6.10 -17.84 -22.66
C GLU A 207 6.42 -19.10 -21.86
N GLY A 208 5.42 -19.96 -21.65
CA GLY A 208 5.50 -21.12 -20.77
C GLY A 208 4.67 -20.95 -19.50
N THR A 209 4.13 -22.05 -19.00
CA THR A 209 3.38 -22.12 -17.75
C THR A 209 4.30 -21.96 -16.53
N ALA A 210 3.71 -21.68 -15.36
CA ALA A 210 4.49 -21.56 -14.12
C ALA A 210 5.24 -22.86 -13.78
N ASP A 211 4.63 -24.02 -14.04
CA ASP A 211 5.24 -25.32 -13.81
C ASP A 211 6.40 -25.60 -14.77
N GLU A 212 6.24 -25.30 -16.07
CA GLU A 212 7.30 -25.47 -17.07
C GLU A 212 8.52 -24.59 -16.81
N LEU A 213 8.29 -23.41 -16.23
CA LEU A 213 9.34 -22.43 -15.91
C LEU A 213 9.82 -22.52 -14.46
N ASP A 214 9.33 -23.48 -13.67
CA ASP A 214 9.67 -23.65 -12.25
C ASP A 214 9.56 -22.33 -11.45
N LEU A 215 8.43 -21.62 -11.62
CA LEU A 215 8.19 -20.35 -10.92
C LEU A 215 7.74 -20.60 -9.47
N PRO A 216 8.30 -19.86 -8.49
CA PRO A 216 7.94 -20.08 -7.10
C PRO A 216 6.55 -19.51 -6.78
N ASP A 217 5.82 -20.19 -5.89
CA ASP A 217 4.52 -19.75 -5.39
C ASP A 217 4.61 -18.78 -4.18
N TYR A 218 5.82 -18.36 -3.82
CA TYR A 218 6.10 -17.43 -2.73
C TYR A 218 6.65 -16.08 -3.21
N ASN A 219 6.67 -15.10 -2.31
CA ASN A 219 7.27 -13.80 -2.58
C ASN A 219 8.77 -13.82 -2.25
N ILE A 220 9.56 -13.10 -3.05
CA ILE A 220 10.97 -12.87 -2.78
C ILE A 220 11.16 -11.38 -2.47
N HIS A 221 11.49 -11.07 -1.23
CA HIS A 221 11.87 -9.72 -0.82
C HIS A 221 13.39 -9.62 -0.86
N SER A 222 13.89 -8.97 -1.89
CA SER A 222 15.31 -8.96 -2.21
C SER A 222 15.93 -7.60 -1.99
N TRP A 223 17.12 -7.58 -1.41
CA TRP A 223 17.99 -6.41 -1.29
C TRP A 223 19.29 -6.67 -2.06
N GLY A 224 19.89 -5.61 -2.61
CA GLY A 224 21.22 -5.68 -3.21
C GLY A 224 22.30 -5.28 -2.20
N GLY A 225 23.23 -6.19 -1.89
CA GLY A 225 24.47 -5.87 -1.19
C GLY A 225 24.31 -5.27 0.21
N LEU A 226 23.38 -5.76 1.04
CA LEU A 226 23.15 -5.26 2.41
C LEU A 226 24.40 -5.26 3.29
N ASP A 227 25.32 -6.20 3.05
CA ASP A 227 26.60 -6.30 3.74
C ASP A 227 27.44 -5.02 3.61
N LYS A 228 27.39 -4.35 2.45
CA LYS A 228 28.07 -3.07 2.22
C LYS A 228 27.53 -1.92 3.09
N TYR A 229 26.32 -2.09 3.62
CA TYR A 229 25.62 -1.10 4.43
C TYR A 229 25.44 -1.58 5.87
N GLU A 230 26.22 -2.57 6.30
CA GLU A 230 26.16 -3.14 7.67
C GLU A 230 24.76 -3.64 8.04
N TYR A 231 23.97 -4.03 7.02
CA TYR A 231 22.57 -4.43 7.16
C TYR A 231 21.63 -3.32 7.70
N ASP A 232 22.03 -2.05 7.62
CA ASP A 232 21.16 -0.91 7.95
C ASP A 232 20.20 -0.60 6.78
N ILE A 233 18.98 -1.14 6.89
CA ILE A 233 17.89 -0.93 5.93
C ILE A 233 17.48 0.54 5.82
N SER A 234 17.42 1.25 6.96
CA SER A 234 16.98 2.64 6.98
C SER A 234 17.96 3.52 6.23
N ARG A 235 19.27 3.29 6.43
CA ARG A 235 20.32 3.97 5.68
C ARG A 235 20.21 3.67 4.18
N LEU A 236 20.07 2.40 3.82
CA LEU A 236 20.02 2.01 2.42
C LEU A 236 18.83 2.62 1.68
N GLN A 237 17.63 2.53 2.26
CA GLN A 237 16.44 3.10 1.65
C GLN A 237 16.50 4.63 1.56
N LYS A 238 17.06 5.32 2.57
CA LYS A 238 17.29 6.78 2.45
C LYS A 238 18.19 7.14 1.27
N LEU A 239 19.22 6.33 0.99
CA LEU A 239 20.06 6.52 -0.20
C LEU A 239 19.28 6.29 -1.49
N PHE A 240 18.49 5.21 -1.55
CA PHE A 240 17.60 4.92 -2.68
C PHE A 240 16.58 6.03 -2.93
N TYR A 241 15.95 6.56 -1.89
CA TYR A 241 14.98 7.65 -2.03
C TYR A 241 15.60 8.95 -2.54
N ALA A 242 16.85 9.20 -2.18
CA ALA A 242 17.60 10.38 -2.61
C ALA A 242 18.09 10.27 -4.07
N ASP A 243 18.46 9.08 -4.52
CA ASP A 243 18.94 8.84 -5.89
C ASP A 243 18.56 7.41 -6.35
N PRO A 244 17.34 7.22 -6.88
CA PRO A 244 16.85 5.89 -7.24
C PRO A 244 17.59 5.27 -8.43
N ILE A 245 18.24 6.09 -9.25
CA ILE A 245 19.04 5.62 -10.39
C ILE A 245 20.34 5.01 -9.89
N LYS A 246 21.01 5.70 -8.95
CA LYS A 246 22.31 5.26 -8.43
C LYS A 246 22.20 4.06 -7.51
N TYR A 247 21.17 4.02 -6.65
CA TYR A 247 21.03 3.00 -5.60
C TYR A 247 19.90 2.00 -5.86
N GLY A 248 19.29 2.02 -7.04
CA GLY A 248 18.18 1.12 -7.38
C GLY A 248 18.57 -0.35 -7.34
N ASP A 249 19.80 -0.68 -7.76
CA ASP A 249 20.33 -2.04 -7.69
C ASP A 249 20.37 -2.60 -6.27
N GLU A 250 20.52 -1.74 -5.27
CA GLU A 250 20.56 -2.07 -3.86
C GLU A 250 19.17 -2.08 -3.20
N ALA A 251 18.20 -1.36 -3.77
CA ALA A 251 16.86 -1.19 -3.22
C ALA A 251 16.12 -2.52 -2.96
N LEU A 252 15.12 -2.44 -2.07
CA LEU A 252 14.16 -3.53 -1.90
C LEU A 252 13.38 -3.71 -3.18
N ILE A 253 13.41 -4.92 -3.72
CA ILE A 253 12.53 -5.33 -4.80
C ILE A 253 11.80 -6.57 -4.33
N CYS A 254 10.48 -6.49 -4.28
CA CYS A 254 9.60 -7.63 -4.08
C CYS A 254 9.30 -8.27 -5.43
N LEU A 255 9.47 -9.59 -5.53
CA LEU A 255 9.04 -10.40 -6.67
C LEU A 255 7.90 -11.29 -6.22
N THR A 256 6.84 -11.35 -7.01
CA THR A 256 5.69 -12.24 -6.80
C THR A 256 5.29 -12.86 -8.13
N PHE A 257 4.78 -14.10 -8.08
CA PHE A 257 4.43 -14.88 -9.28
C PHE A 257 2.95 -15.28 -9.20
N PRO A 258 2.02 -14.41 -9.63
CA PRO A 258 0.58 -14.67 -9.52
C PRO A 258 0.16 -15.96 -10.24
N SER A 259 0.75 -16.26 -11.38
CA SER A 259 0.45 -17.47 -12.15
C SER A 259 0.80 -18.78 -11.45
N ALA A 260 1.81 -18.77 -10.56
CA ALA A 260 2.16 -19.94 -9.75
C ALA A 260 1.19 -20.13 -8.57
N LYS A 261 0.54 -19.06 -8.11
CA LYS A 261 -0.38 -19.06 -6.96
C LYS A 261 -1.84 -19.32 -7.35
N ASP A 262 -2.20 -18.98 -8.59
CA ASP A 262 -3.57 -19.09 -9.08
C ASP A 262 -3.80 -20.42 -9.82
N PRO A 263 -4.56 -21.37 -9.25
CA PRO A 263 -4.83 -22.66 -9.90
C PRO A 263 -5.62 -22.52 -11.21
N TYR A 264 -6.23 -21.35 -11.49
CA TYR A 264 -6.97 -21.11 -12.73
C TYR A 264 -6.18 -20.31 -13.77
N TYR A 265 -4.93 -19.93 -13.48
CA TYR A 265 -4.17 -19.07 -14.39
C TYR A 265 -3.99 -19.72 -15.76
N ASN A 266 -3.52 -20.96 -15.81
CA ASN A 266 -3.26 -21.67 -17.07
C ASN A 266 -4.55 -21.95 -17.87
N VAL A 267 -5.70 -22.05 -17.20
CA VAL A 267 -7.00 -22.17 -17.89
C VAL A 267 -7.33 -20.86 -18.61
N LYS A 268 -7.08 -19.73 -17.96
CA LYS A 268 -7.38 -18.39 -18.49
C LYS A 268 -6.35 -17.92 -19.51
N PHE A 269 -5.09 -18.30 -19.33
CA PHE A 269 -3.95 -17.92 -20.16
C PHE A 269 -3.08 -19.14 -20.48
N PRO A 270 -3.51 -20.02 -21.39
CA PRO A 270 -2.78 -21.24 -21.73
C PRO A 270 -1.36 -20.97 -22.21
N GLY A 271 -0.40 -21.73 -21.70
CA GLY A 271 1.01 -21.66 -22.11
C GLY A 271 1.70 -20.34 -21.76
N LYS A 272 1.15 -19.59 -20.79
CA LYS A 272 1.71 -18.33 -20.31
C LYS A 272 1.76 -18.31 -18.79
N SER A 273 2.66 -17.49 -18.28
CA SER A 273 2.80 -17.21 -16.86
C SER A 273 3.22 -15.76 -16.65
N ASN A 274 3.22 -15.29 -15.41
CA ASN A 274 3.61 -13.92 -15.10
C ASN A 274 4.35 -13.76 -13.78
N ALA A 275 5.08 -12.65 -13.72
CA ALA A 275 5.63 -12.11 -12.49
C ALA A 275 5.20 -10.66 -12.34
N LEU A 276 5.15 -10.20 -11.10
CA LEU A 276 5.05 -8.80 -10.75
C LEU A 276 6.22 -8.47 -9.85
N LEU A 277 6.94 -7.41 -10.18
CA LEU A 277 8.02 -6.88 -9.36
C LEU A 277 7.62 -5.50 -8.88
N LEU A 278 7.95 -5.14 -7.64
CA LEU A 278 7.68 -3.81 -7.15
C LEU A 278 8.72 -3.31 -6.16
N THR A 279 8.91 -2.00 -6.17
CA THR A 279 9.66 -1.24 -5.16
C THR A 279 8.88 0.03 -4.83
N GLU A 280 9.24 0.69 -3.75
CA GLU A 280 8.62 1.95 -3.35
C GLU A 280 8.95 3.08 -4.32
N ALA A 281 8.05 4.05 -4.40
CA ALA A 281 8.20 5.21 -5.26
C ALA A 281 7.74 6.49 -4.58
N LYS A 282 8.57 7.52 -4.67
CA LYS A 282 8.20 8.87 -4.25
C LYS A 282 7.39 9.57 -5.32
N TYR A 283 6.32 10.25 -4.90
CA TYR A 283 5.53 11.09 -5.80
C TYR A 283 6.42 12.20 -6.43
N GLU A 284 7.36 12.72 -5.64
CA GLU A 284 8.28 13.80 -5.99
C GLU A 284 9.18 13.46 -7.19
N TRP A 285 9.43 12.18 -7.46
CA TRP A 285 10.17 11.74 -8.65
C TRP A 285 9.42 12.02 -9.96
N PHE A 286 8.11 12.30 -9.88
CA PHE A 286 7.22 12.50 -11.01
C PHE A 286 6.56 13.88 -11.03
N GLU A 287 6.96 14.82 -10.16
CA GLU A 287 6.33 16.14 -10.07
C GLU A 287 6.36 16.93 -11.39
N ASP A 288 7.42 16.77 -12.18
CA ASP A 288 7.54 17.37 -13.52
C ASP A 288 6.47 16.89 -14.52
N GLU A 289 5.76 15.78 -14.22
CA GLU A 289 4.64 15.25 -15.02
C GLU A 289 3.28 15.79 -14.61
N ALA A 290 3.17 16.41 -13.42
CA ALA A 290 1.93 16.96 -12.88
C ALA A 290 1.50 18.27 -13.56
N VAL A 291 2.12 18.63 -14.70
CA VAL A 291 1.81 19.84 -15.48
C VAL A 291 0.35 19.82 -15.90
N VAL A 292 -0.44 20.67 -15.23
CA VAL A 292 -1.78 21.08 -15.62
C VAL A 292 -1.66 21.89 -16.91
N VAL A 293 -2.23 21.40 -18.01
CA VAL A 293 -2.37 22.18 -19.24
C VAL A 293 -3.79 22.75 -19.25
N ASN A 294 -3.92 24.06 -19.11
CA ASN A 294 -5.20 24.79 -19.21
C ASN A 294 -6.33 24.27 -18.29
N GLY A 295 -6.02 23.98 -17.02
CA GLY A 295 -7.02 23.55 -16.04
C GLY A 295 -7.51 22.10 -16.20
N ALA A 296 -6.97 21.35 -17.18
CA ALA A 296 -7.17 19.91 -17.29
C ALA A 296 -5.88 19.19 -16.88
N SER A 297 -6.00 18.21 -15.96
CA SER A 297 -4.90 17.27 -15.67
C SER A 297 -4.45 16.63 -16.97
N ASN A 298 -3.14 16.61 -17.28
CA ASN A 298 -2.56 15.87 -18.41
C ASN A 298 -3.06 14.41 -18.36
N PRO A 299 -4.07 14.03 -19.18
CA PRO A 299 -4.69 12.72 -19.05
C PRO A 299 -3.79 11.75 -19.80
N TYR A 300 -2.82 11.18 -19.09
CA TYR A 300 -2.00 10.04 -19.53
C TYR A 300 -1.19 10.20 -20.83
N GLY A 301 -1.28 11.33 -21.55
CA GLY A 301 -0.96 11.35 -22.98
C GLY A 301 0.39 11.93 -23.38
N LYS A 302 0.95 12.88 -22.62
CA LYS A 302 2.24 13.49 -22.97
C LYS A 302 3.21 13.39 -21.80
N ARG A 303 3.79 12.20 -21.66
CA ARG A 303 4.88 11.95 -20.72
C ARG A 303 6.18 12.57 -21.22
N THR A 304 6.93 13.25 -20.35
CA THR A 304 8.20 13.88 -20.74
C THR A 304 9.26 12.83 -21.08
N LYS A 305 10.37 13.28 -21.68
CA LYS A 305 11.54 12.41 -21.90
C LYS A 305 12.14 11.94 -20.57
N GLY A 306 12.14 12.79 -19.55
CA GLY A 306 12.66 12.48 -18.22
C GLY A 306 11.88 11.34 -17.56
N TYR A 307 10.55 11.40 -17.57
CA TYR A 307 9.71 10.31 -17.08
C TYR A 307 9.97 8.99 -17.80
N LYS A 308 10.08 9.01 -19.13
CA LYS A 308 10.36 7.79 -19.90
C LYS A 308 11.72 7.19 -19.56
N ALA A 309 12.75 8.03 -19.39
CA ALA A 309 14.08 7.58 -19.00
C ALA A 309 14.10 7.01 -17.57
N LEU A 310 13.43 7.66 -16.62
CA LEU A 310 13.25 7.15 -15.26
C LEU A 310 12.53 5.79 -15.30
N LYS A 311 11.40 5.71 -16.01
CA LYS A 311 10.65 4.46 -16.17
C LYS A 311 11.50 3.31 -16.75
N GLU A 312 12.33 3.60 -17.75
CA GLU A 312 13.23 2.60 -18.35
C GLU A 312 14.32 2.15 -17.37
N SER A 313 14.89 3.06 -16.58
CA SER A 313 15.91 2.68 -15.58
C SER A 313 15.38 1.68 -14.53
N PHE A 314 14.12 1.83 -14.12
CA PHE A 314 13.46 0.87 -13.22
C PHE A 314 13.21 -0.46 -13.91
N LYS A 315 12.88 -0.47 -15.21
CA LYS A 315 12.73 -1.70 -15.98
C LYS A 315 14.02 -2.51 -15.99
N ASP A 316 15.16 -1.88 -16.24
CA ASP A 316 16.46 -2.55 -16.23
C ASP A 316 16.79 -3.14 -14.86
N MET A 317 16.58 -2.36 -13.80
CA MET A 317 16.75 -2.79 -12.41
C MET A 317 15.86 -4.00 -12.07
N PHE A 318 14.58 -3.97 -12.44
CA PHE A 318 13.66 -5.09 -12.22
C PHE A 318 14.06 -6.33 -13.00
N LEU A 319 14.42 -6.20 -14.28
CA LEU A 319 14.87 -7.33 -15.11
C LEU A 319 16.12 -7.98 -14.53
N LYS A 320 17.12 -7.17 -14.16
CA LYS A 320 18.34 -7.68 -13.53
C LYS A 320 18.02 -8.46 -12.26
N ARG A 321 17.08 -7.99 -11.45
CA ARG A 321 16.66 -8.69 -10.23
C ARG A 321 15.87 -9.96 -10.52
N LEU A 322 14.98 -9.94 -11.51
CA LEU A 322 14.23 -11.12 -11.95
C LEU A 322 15.16 -12.23 -12.42
N ILE A 323 16.09 -11.94 -13.33
CA ILE A 323 17.03 -12.93 -13.89
C ILE A 323 17.98 -13.49 -12.84
N LYS A 324 18.31 -12.70 -11.80
CA LYS A 324 19.11 -13.21 -10.66
C LYS A 324 18.42 -14.37 -9.93
N TYR A 325 17.10 -14.31 -9.75
CA TYR A 325 16.34 -15.34 -9.00
C TYR A 325 15.70 -16.39 -9.89
N CYS A 326 15.35 -16.03 -11.13
CA CYS A 326 14.72 -16.89 -12.11
C CYS A 326 15.50 -16.83 -13.43
N PRO A 327 16.75 -17.32 -13.49
CA PRO A 327 17.55 -17.24 -14.72
C PRO A 327 16.90 -17.98 -15.91
N GLN A 328 16.08 -18.99 -15.62
CA GLN A 328 15.37 -19.79 -16.62
C GLN A 328 14.30 -19.02 -17.41
N VAL A 329 13.87 -17.84 -16.95
CA VAL A 329 12.88 -17.03 -17.69
C VAL A 329 13.51 -16.06 -18.69
N ALA A 330 14.85 -15.97 -18.76
CA ALA A 330 15.55 -14.93 -19.52
C ALA A 330 15.18 -14.88 -21.01
N ASP A 331 15.05 -16.05 -21.65
CA ASP A 331 14.65 -16.19 -23.06
C ASP A 331 13.13 -16.36 -23.25
N LYS A 332 12.35 -16.25 -22.16
CA LYS A 332 10.90 -16.47 -22.15
C LYS A 332 10.09 -15.20 -21.97
N ILE A 333 10.71 -14.05 -21.70
CA ILE A 333 10.00 -12.79 -21.52
C ILE A 333 9.37 -12.35 -22.85
N ILE A 334 8.04 -12.29 -22.89
CA ILE A 334 7.27 -11.81 -24.04
C ILE A 334 7.04 -10.30 -23.94
N ASP A 335 6.70 -9.82 -22.75
CA ASP A 335 6.34 -8.43 -22.51
C ASP A 335 6.71 -7.99 -21.10
N ILE A 336 7.02 -6.70 -20.97
CA ILE A 336 7.27 -6.05 -19.69
C ILE A 336 6.70 -4.63 -19.72
N GLU A 337 5.72 -4.38 -18.85
CA GLU A 337 5.13 -3.06 -18.66
C GLU A 337 5.49 -2.51 -17.28
N ILE A 338 5.96 -1.27 -17.23
CA ILE A 338 6.19 -0.58 -15.95
C ILE A 338 4.96 0.26 -15.59
N GLY A 339 4.43 0.06 -14.39
CA GLY A 339 3.46 0.93 -13.72
C GLY A 339 4.20 1.95 -12.84
N THR A 340 3.73 3.20 -12.88
CA THR A 340 4.27 4.36 -12.13
C THR A 340 3.17 5.02 -11.34
#